data_AF-A0A379AHT4-F1
#
_entry.id   AF-A0A379AHT4-F1
#
_cell.length_a   1.000
_cell.length_b   1.000
_cell.length_c   1.000
_cell.angle_alpha   90.00
_cell.angle_beta   90.00
_cell.angle_gamma   90.00
#
_symmetry.space_group_name_H-M   'P 1'
#
loop_
_entity.id
_entity.type
_entity.pdbx_description
1 polymer ?
#
loop_
_entity_poly.entity_id
_entity_poly.type
_entity_poly.pdbx_seq_one_letter_code
_entity_poly.pdbx_strand_id
1 'polypeptide(L)'
;MDRKLSVYNYTRNRDKLLANLVNIIEGMTCDGQVDAKELLYLDTWLLEAESISENYCVQVIRDKMAAILEDGVIEEVELKQFKDDLLNIQQNLLDTPDVDFYSTESDKHLLEGLCKGMLANHELSEDEIRYLRWWLSNNGLLKTNFPGKDLYLLIENILADGVVTPDEREELNEAMIAFTGCDLATGSVDGLSIRSPLEHVDELKIKGSVFCLTGKFLCGSRSSCAAEIEAAGGIVIDDITQKLDYLIIGTLSSRDWRYQSYGRKIEKAIEYREKGHSLKIISEEHWRQHSA
;
A
#
# COMPACT_ATOMS: atom_id res chain seq x y z
N MET A 1 19.97 18.06 12.56
CA MET A 1 18.95 16.99 12.42
C MET A 1 19.71 15.67 12.31
N ASP A 2 19.44 14.75 13.21
CA ASP A 2 20.35 13.67 13.65
C ASP A 2 20.73 12.62 12.60
N ARG A 3 22.05 12.41 12.41
CA ARG A 3 22.61 11.35 11.54
C ARG A 3 22.12 9.94 11.92
N LYS A 4 21.84 9.70 13.21
CA LYS A 4 21.26 8.42 13.69
C LYS A 4 19.80 8.22 13.24
N LEU A 5 18.99 9.28 13.23
CA LEU A 5 17.61 9.23 12.73
C LEU A 5 17.58 9.00 11.21
N SER A 6 18.52 9.62 10.47
CA SER A 6 18.67 9.39 9.03
C SER A 6 19.06 7.94 8.68
N VAL A 7 20.01 7.34 9.42
CA VAL A 7 20.44 5.95 9.19
C VAL A 7 19.35 4.95 9.61
N TYR A 8 18.65 5.21 10.72
CA TYR A 8 17.54 4.38 11.17
C TYR A 8 16.37 4.35 10.17
N ASN A 9 15.99 5.52 9.64
CA ASN A 9 14.96 5.61 8.60
C ASN A 9 15.41 4.92 7.30
N TYR A 10 16.70 5.02 6.96
CA TYR A 10 17.27 4.34 5.79
C TYR A 10 17.13 2.81 5.88
N THR A 11 17.58 2.18 6.97
CA THR A 11 17.48 0.71 7.14
C THR A 11 16.03 0.24 7.08
N ARG A 12 15.12 0.92 7.77
CA ARG A 12 13.70 0.53 7.76
C ARG A 12 13.05 0.73 6.39
N ASN A 13 13.38 1.80 5.67
CA ASN A 13 12.87 2.02 4.32
C ASN A 13 13.43 0.98 3.34
N ARG A 14 14.70 0.60 3.48
CA ARG A 14 15.31 -0.48 2.70
C ARG A 14 14.58 -1.81 2.92
N ASP A 15 14.42 -2.23 4.18
CA ASP A 15 13.81 -3.53 4.51
C ASP A 15 12.34 -3.59 4.04
N LYS A 16 11.61 -2.48 4.19
CA LYS A 16 10.26 -2.29 3.64
C LYS A 16 10.20 -2.51 2.13
N LEU A 17 11.10 -1.85 1.38
CA LEU A 17 11.12 -1.96 -0.07
C LEU A 17 11.56 -3.37 -0.52
N LEU A 18 12.49 -4.02 0.17
CA LEU A 18 12.86 -5.41 -0.13
C LEU A 18 11.68 -6.36 0.07
N ALA A 19 10.95 -6.22 1.18
CA ALA A 19 9.74 -7.01 1.43
C ALA A 19 8.65 -6.74 0.38
N ASN A 20 8.48 -5.49 -0.06
CA ASN A 20 7.58 -5.17 -1.16
C ASN A 20 8.03 -5.84 -2.45
N LEU A 21 9.30 -5.71 -2.86
CA LEU A 21 9.82 -6.27 -4.10
C LEU A 21 9.65 -7.79 -4.17
N VAL A 22 9.93 -8.50 -3.08
CA VAL A 22 9.76 -9.97 -3.00
C VAL A 22 8.34 -10.38 -3.40
N ASN A 23 7.32 -9.67 -2.91
CA ASN A 23 5.94 -10.02 -3.19
C ASN A 23 5.35 -9.29 -4.40
N ILE A 24 5.94 -8.19 -4.87
CA ILE A 24 5.63 -7.65 -6.21
C ILE A 24 5.95 -8.72 -7.25
N ILE A 25 7.13 -9.35 -7.15
CA ILE A 25 7.52 -10.45 -8.02
C ILE A 25 6.56 -11.64 -7.87
N GLU A 26 6.17 -12.01 -6.64
CA GLU A 26 5.18 -13.07 -6.42
C GLU A 26 3.85 -12.74 -7.11
N GLY A 27 3.35 -11.51 -6.94
CA GLY A 27 2.08 -11.07 -7.51
C GLY A 27 2.08 -11.13 -9.03
N MET A 28 3.13 -10.61 -9.66
CA MET A 28 3.30 -10.62 -11.12
C MET A 28 3.49 -12.03 -11.71
N THR A 29 3.86 -13.03 -10.91
CA THR A 29 4.22 -14.36 -11.43
C THR A 29 3.20 -15.44 -11.06
N CYS A 30 2.20 -15.11 -10.24
CA CYS A 30 1.29 -16.08 -9.64
C CYS A 30 0.25 -16.66 -10.62
N ASP A 31 -0.14 -15.91 -11.66
CA ASP A 31 -0.99 -16.40 -12.77
C ASP A 31 -0.18 -17.24 -13.78
N GLY A 32 1.14 -17.24 -13.64
CA GLY A 32 2.06 -17.99 -14.47
C GLY A 32 2.46 -17.30 -15.78
N GLN A 33 2.06 -16.05 -16.04
CA GLN A 33 2.55 -15.24 -17.15
C GLN A 33 3.25 -13.98 -16.62
N VAL A 34 4.01 -13.30 -17.47
CA VAL A 34 4.45 -11.93 -17.21
C VAL A 34 4.24 -11.16 -18.50
N ASP A 35 3.64 -9.98 -18.44
CA ASP A 35 3.36 -9.14 -19.59
C ASP A 35 4.22 -7.87 -19.66
N ALA A 36 4.09 -7.14 -20.78
CA ALA A 36 4.85 -5.91 -21.01
C ALA A 36 4.44 -4.76 -20.06
N LYS A 37 3.18 -4.72 -19.60
CA LYS A 37 2.72 -3.70 -18.64
C LYS A 37 3.33 -3.95 -17.27
N GLU A 38 3.42 -5.20 -16.84
CA GLU A 38 4.06 -5.60 -15.59
C GLU A 38 5.55 -5.28 -15.60
N LEU A 39 6.22 -5.54 -16.72
CA LEU A 39 7.62 -5.14 -16.91
C LEU A 39 7.78 -3.62 -16.75
N LEU A 40 6.94 -2.82 -17.39
CA LEU A 40 6.99 -1.36 -17.28
C LEU A 40 6.65 -0.86 -15.86
N TYR A 41 5.68 -1.49 -15.20
CA TYR A 41 5.33 -1.22 -13.81
C TYR A 41 6.54 -1.45 -12.89
N LEU A 42 7.20 -2.60 -13.02
CA LEU A 42 8.36 -2.95 -12.21
C LEU A 42 9.52 -1.98 -12.47
N ASP A 43 9.70 -1.51 -13.71
CA ASP A 43 10.75 -0.54 -14.04
C ASP A 43 10.51 0.76 -13.29
N THR A 44 9.28 1.26 -13.39
CA THR A 44 8.85 2.51 -12.76
C THR A 44 8.96 2.40 -11.24
N TRP A 45 8.53 1.28 -10.66
CA TRP A 45 8.64 1.04 -9.22
C TRP A 45 10.11 1.02 -8.76
N LEU A 46 11.00 0.36 -9.50
CA LEU A 46 12.43 0.29 -9.19
C LEU A 46 13.14 1.64 -9.32
N LEU A 47 12.69 2.53 -10.22
CA LEU A 47 13.20 3.90 -10.33
C LEU A 47 12.87 4.73 -9.09
N GLU A 48 11.70 4.53 -8.47
CA GLU A 48 11.29 5.22 -7.25
C GLU A 48 11.94 4.62 -5.98
N ALA A 49 12.36 3.36 -6.04
CA ALA A 49 12.93 2.59 -4.94
C ALA A 49 14.43 2.88 -4.67
N GLU A 50 14.82 4.17 -4.58
CA GLU A 50 16.22 4.60 -4.48
C GLU A 50 17.04 3.88 -3.37
N SER A 51 16.44 3.61 -2.21
CA SER A 51 17.15 3.01 -1.06
C SER A 51 17.52 1.53 -1.22
N ILE A 52 17.03 0.85 -2.26
CA ILE A 52 17.43 -0.53 -2.61
C ILE A 52 18.21 -0.60 -3.93
N SER A 53 18.51 0.54 -4.56
CA SER A 53 19.18 0.60 -5.87
C SER A 53 20.58 -0.01 -5.89
N GLU A 54 21.27 -0.06 -4.75
CA GLU A 54 22.59 -0.69 -4.60
C GLU A 54 22.51 -2.20 -4.28
N ASN A 55 21.32 -2.76 -4.09
CA ASN A 55 21.16 -4.19 -3.86
C ASN A 55 21.49 -4.97 -5.14
N TYR A 56 22.29 -6.03 -5.01
CA TYR A 56 22.73 -6.85 -6.15
C TYR A 56 21.55 -7.43 -6.94
N CYS A 57 20.56 -7.99 -6.26
CA CYS A 57 19.36 -8.56 -6.89
C CYS A 57 18.58 -7.49 -7.68
N VAL A 58 18.46 -6.28 -7.12
CA VAL A 58 17.82 -5.14 -7.79
C VAL A 58 18.58 -4.73 -9.06
N GLN A 59 19.90 -4.68 -9.00
CA GLN A 59 20.73 -4.38 -10.17
C GLN A 59 20.56 -5.43 -11.27
N VAL A 60 20.53 -6.72 -10.91
CA VAL A 60 20.30 -7.81 -11.87
C VAL A 60 18.93 -7.68 -12.55
N ILE A 61 17.87 -7.32 -11.81
CA ILE A 61 16.55 -7.07 -12.41
C ILE A 61 16.65 -5.93 -13.43
N ARG A 62 17.25 -4.79 -13.04
CA ARG A 62 17.38 -3.62 -13.92
C ARG A 62 18.19 -3.91 -15.18
N ASP A 63 19.29 -4.65 -15.05
CA ASP A 63 20.13 -5.03 -16.19
C ASP A 63 19.37 -5.94 -17.16
N LYS A 64 18.59 -6.90 -16.65
CA LYS A 64 17.74 -7.76 -17.47
C LYS A 64 16.64 -6.98 -18.19
N MET A 65 15.98 -6.05 -17.48
CA MET A 65 14.94 -5.21 -18.08
C MET A 65 15.51 -4.26 -19.14
N ALA A 66 16.67 -3.67 -18.87
CA ALA A 66 17.37 -2.83 -19.85
C ALA A 66 17.71 -3.60 -21.14
N ALA A 67 18.08 -4.89 -21.02
CA ALA A 67 18.34 -5.74 -22.18
C ALA A 67 17.06 -6.02 -23.00
N ILE A 68 15.93 -6.31 -22.34
CA ILE A 68 14.63 -6.56 -23.01
C ILE A 68 14.09 -5.28 -23.68
N LEU A 69 14.37 -4.12 -23.10
CA LEU A 69 13.91 -2.84 -23.62
C LEU A 69 14.86 -2.22 -24.67
N GLU A 70 16.04 -2.79 -24.91
CA GLU A 70 17.11 -2.19 -25.72
C GLU A 70 16.71 -2.03 -27.20
N ASP A 71 16.05 -3.03 -27.76
CA ASP A 71 15.64 -3.04 -29.18
C ASP A 71 14.24 -2.45 -29.41
N GLY A 72 13.51 -2.14 -28.33
CA GLY A 72 12.16 -1.61 -28.34
C GLY A 72 11.07 -2.61 -28.73
N VAL A 73 11.37 -3.91 -28.79
CA VAL A 73 10.43 -4.98 -29.16
C VAL A 73 10.45 -6.05 -28.07
N ILE A 74 9.40 -6.10 -27.26
CA ILE A 74 9.28 -7.11 -26.21
C ILE A 74 8.73 -8.42 -26.81
N GLU A 75 9.55 -9.47 -26.87
CA GLU A 75 9.15 -10.79 -27.36
C GLU A 75 8.59 -11.70 -26.25
N GLU A 76 7.65 -12.60 -26.61
CA GLU A 76 7.10 -13.57 -25.64
C GLU A 76 8.16 -14.51 -25.03
N VAL A 77 9.23 -14.79 -25.77
CA VAL A 77 10.34 -15.63 -25.29
C VAL A 77 11.12 -14.91 -24.20
N GLU A 78 11.32 -13.60 -24.35
CA GLU A 78 12.01 -12.76 -23.38
C GLU A 78 11.20 -12.64 -22.10
N LEU A 79 9.88 -12.44 -22.19
CA LEU A 79 9.00 -12.38 -21.04
C LEU A 79 9.00 -13.70 -20.24
N LYS A 80 9.01 -14.85 -20.91
CA LYS A 80 9.14 -16.16 -20.24
C LYS A 80 10.48 -16.32 -19.54
N GLN A 81 11.57 -15.94 -20.20
CA GLN A 81 12.90 -15.99 -19.59
C GLN A 81 13.01 -15.03 -18.40
N PHE A 82 12.45 -13.83 -18.54
CA PHE A 82 12.39 -12.81 -17.50
C PHE A 82 11.61 -13.30 -16.28
N LYS A 83 10.48 -13.98 -16.49
CA LYS A 83 9.72 -14.63 -15.41
C LYS A 83 10.58 -15.63 -14.63
N ASP A 84 11.26 -16.54 -15.34
CA ASP A 84 12.12 -17.54 -14.69
C ASP A 84 13.27 -16.86 -13.92
N ASP A 85 13.82 -15.78 -14.46
CA ASP A 85 14.82 -14.96 -13.79
C ASP A 85 14.26 -14.29 -12.53
N LEU A 86 13.06 -13.70 -12.59
CA LEU A 86 12.38 -13.08 -11.46
C LEU A 86 12.17 -14.07 -10.32
N LEU A 87 11.71 -15.28 -10.60
CA LEU A 87 11.52 -16.34 -9.59
C LEU A 87 12.85 -16.70 -8.90
N ASN A 88 13.95 -16.81 -9.66
CA ASN A 88 15.27 -17.06 -9.09
C ASN A 88 15.75 -15.87 -8.23
N ILE A 89 15.53 -14.65 -8.70
CA ILE A 89 15.92 -13.43 -7.99
C ILE A 89 15.12 -13.28 -6.69
N GLN A 90 13.84 -13.60 -6.70
CA GLN A 90 12.98 -13.59 -5.53
C GLN A 90 13.51 -14.49 -4.42
N GLN A 91 13.95 -15.71 -4.75
CA GLN A 91 14.58 -16.61 -3.78
C GLN A 91 15.86 -15.99 -3.20
N ASN A 92 16.70 -15.39 -4.04
CA ASN A 92 17.91 -14.70 -3.58
C ASN A 92 17.61 -13.46 -2.72
N LEU A 93 16.49 -12.77 -2.96
CA LEU A 93 16.04 -11.64 -2.14
C LEU A 93 15.63 -12.09 -0.74
N LEU A 94 14.94 -13.22 -0.61
CA LEU A 94 14.57 -13.82 0.68
C LEU A 94 15.79 -14.20 1.52
N ASP A 95 16.90 -14.52 0.87
CA ASP A 95 18.19 -14.83 1.53
C ASP A 95 19.00 -13.58 1.91
N THR A 96 18.46 -12.36 1.73
CA THR A 96 19.17 -11.13 2.10
C THR A 96 19.46 -11.10 3.60
N PRO A 97 20.73 -10.97 4.03
CA PRO A 97 21.08 -10.96 5.43
C PRO A 97 20.51 -9.72 6.15
N ASP A 98 20.20 -9.90 7.43
CA ASP A 98 19.68 -8.86 8.34
C ASP A 98 18.31 -8.28 7.96
N VAL A 99 17.54 -8.96 7.10
CA VAL A 99 16.15 -8.64 6.81
C VAL A 99 15.25 -9.73 7.39
N ASP A 100 14.34 -9.34 8.27
CA ASP A 100 13.35 -10.26 8.83
C ASP A 100 12.12 -10.28 7.92
N PHE A 101 11.93 -11.32 7.12
CA PHE A 101 10.74 -11.49 6.28
C PHE A 101 9.58 -12.20 6.99
N TYR A 102 9.76 -12.66 8.23
CA TYR A 102 8.79 -13.49 8.96
C TYR A 102 8.14 -12.75 10.14
N SER A 103 8.36 -11.44 10.23
CA SER A 103 7.77 -10.60 11.25
C SER A 103 6.37 -10.14 10.86
N THR A 104 5.54 -9.84 11.86
CA THR A 104 4.20 -9.25 11.66
C THR A 104 4.21 -7.92 10.90
N GLU A 105 5.33 -7.18 10.93
CA GLU A 105 5.50 -5.94 10.17
C GLU A 105 5.80 -6.26 8.71
N SER A 106 6.61 -7.29 8.48
CA SER A 106 7.01 -7.78 7.17
C SER A 106 5.83 -8.39 6.42
N ASP A 107 4.97 -9.16 7.10
CA ASP A 107 3.73 -9.70 6.52
C ASP A 107 2.88 -8.60 5.86
N LYS A 108 2.83 -7.40 6.47
CA LYS A 108 2.07 -6.26 5.90
C LYS A 108 2.73 -5.70 4.65
N HIS A 109 4.07 -5.60 4.63
CA HIS A 109 4.83 -5.17 3.45
C HIS A 109 4.77 -6.19 2.32
N LEU A 110 4.77 -7.47 2.68
CA LEU A 110 4.59 -8.58 1.77
C LEU A 110 3.17 -8.54 1.16
N LEU A 111 2.12 -8.28 1.94
CA LEU A 111 0.77 -8.11 1.41
C LEU A 111 0.66 -6.88 0.48
N GLU A 112 1.27 -5.76 0.86
CA GLU A 112 1.33 -4.54 0.06
C GLU A 112 2.01 -4.80 -1.30
N GLY A 113 3.16 -5.48 -1.28
CA GLY A 113 3.87 -5.89 -2.49
C GLY A 113 3.06 -6.85 -3.36
N LEU A 114 2.39 -7.83 -2.75
CA LEU A 114 1.58 -8.82 -3.46
C LEU A 114 0.45 -8.15 -4.24
N CYS A 115 -0.28 -7.26 -3.57
CA CYS A 115 -1.37 -6.52 -4.19
C CYS A 115 -0.85 -5.62 -5.32
N LYS A 116 0.30 -4.98 -5.13
CA LYS A 116 0.95 -4.15 -6.14
C LYS A 116 1.36 -4.94 -7.39
N GLY A 117 1.91 -6.15 -7.20
CA GLY A 117 2.26 -7.04 -8.30
C GLY A 117 1.04 -7.44 -9.12
N MET A 118 -0.04 -7.88 -8.47
CA MET A 118 -1.31 -8.26 -9.15
C MET A 118 -2.02 -7.09 -9.84
N LEU A 119 -1.81 -5.85 -9.38
CA LEU A 119 -2.38 -4.67 -10.01
C LEU A 119 -1.60 -4.21 -11.25
N ALA A 120 -0.39 -4.72 -11.47
CA ALA A 120 0.58 -4.17 -12.43
C ALA A 120 0.11 -4.22 -13.89
N ASN A 121 -0.67 -5.24 -14.28
CA ASN A 121 -1.24 -5.39 -15.63
C ASN A 121 -2.64 -4.75 -15.81
N HIS A 122 -3.23 -4.23 -14.73
CA HIS A 122 -4.60 -3.74 -14.60
C HIS A 122 -5.73 -4.78 -14.78
N GLU A 123 -5.43 -6.08 -14.80
CA GLU A 123 -6.40 -7.14 -15.06
C GLU A 123 -6.28 -8.25 -14.01
N LEU A 124 -7.18 -8.28 -13.04
CA LEU A 124 -7.24 -9.37 -12.05
C LEU A 124 -7.88 -10.63 -12.65
N SER A 125 -7.07 -11.66 -12.79
CA SER A 125 -7.46 -13.02 -13.17
C SER A 125 -8.07 -13.79 -11.99
N GLU A 126 -8.85 -14.83 -12.28
CA GLU A 126 -9.40 -15.69 -11.22
C GLU A 126 -8.31 -16.43 -10.44
N ASP A 127 -7.20 -16.78 -11.11
CA ASP A 127 -6.07 -17.45 -10.49
C ASP A 127 -5.37 -16.54 -9.47
N GLU A 128 -5.20 -15.24 -9.78
CA GLU A 128 -4.68 -14.24 -8.82
C GLU A 128 -5.59 -14.08 -7.61
N ILE A 129 -6.91 -14.02 -7.81
CA ILE A 129 -7.88 -13.87 -6.71
C ILE A 129 -7.82 -15.10 -5.79
N ARG A 130 -7.75 -16.31 -6.37
CA ARG A 130 -7.59 -17.55 -5.62
C ARG A 130 -6.24 -17.61 -4.90
N TYR A 131 -5.18 -17.13 -5.54
CA TYR A 131 -3.86 -17.04 -4.93
C TYR A 131 -3.86 -16.08 -3.74
N LEU A 132 -4.42 -14.88 -3.89
CA LEU A 132 -4.53 -13.87 -2.82
C LEU A 132 -5.33 -14.41 -1.63
N ARG A 133 -6.43 -15.14 -1.90
CA ARG A 133 -7.20 -15.84 -0.86
C ARG A 133 -6.33 -16.85 -0.10
N TRP A 134 -5.59 -17.69 -0.81
CA TRP A 134 -4.70 -18.69 -0.22
C TRP A 134 -3.61 -18.02 0.62
N TRP A 135 -2.99 -16.96 0.09
CA TRP A 135 -1.94 -16.19 0.76
C TRP A 135 -2.44 -15.56 2.06
N LEU A 136 -3.61 -14.91 2.05
CA LEU A 136 -4.23 -14.34 3.26
C LEU A 136 -4.68 -15.42 4.26
N SER A 137 -5.11 -16.60 3.77
CA SER A 137 -5.51 -17.72 4.64
C SER A 137 -4.35 -18.31 5.43
N ASN A 138 -3.14 -18.29 4.87
CA ASN A 138 -1.93 -18.74 5.55
C ASN A 138 -1.41 -17.72 6.56
N ASN A 139 -1.76 -16.44 6.41
CA ASN A 139 -1.35 -15.36 7.29
C ASN A 139 -2.42 -15.05 8.35
N GLY A 140 -2.50 -15.89 9.39
CA GLY A 140 -3.57 -15.84 10.40
C GLY A 140 -3.76 -14.48 11.11
N LEU A 141 -2.69 -13.70 11.28
CA LEU A 141 -2.79 -12.35 11.86
C LEU A 141 -3.39 -11.34 10.88
N LEU A 142 -3.03 -11.38 9.60
CA LEU A 142 -3.60 -10.51 8.57
C LEU A 142 -5.04 -10.90 8.24
N LYS A 143 -5.38 -12.18 8.31
CA LYS A 143 -6.75 -12.66 8.15
C LYS A 143 -7.73 -12.04 9.15
N THR A 144 -7.27 -11.73 10.37
CA THR A 144 -8.12 -11.31 11.49
C THR A 144 -7.95 -9.85 11.89
N ASN A 145 -6.93 -9.16 11.38
CA ASN A 145 -6.62 -7.77 11.71
C ASN A 145 -6.40 -6.92 10.46
N PHE A 146 -6.48 -5.60 10.62
CA PHE A 146 -6.08 -4.66 9.59
C PHE A 146 -4.60 -4.83 9.21
N PRO A 147 -4.22 -4.76 7.93
CA PRO A 147 -5.07 -4.41 6.77
C PRO A 147 -5.72 -5.59 6.03
N GLY A 148 -5.34 -6.84 6.34
CA GLY A 148 -5.75 -8.00 5.54
C GLY A 148 -7.19 -8.47 5.75
N LYS A 149 -7.81 -8.16 6.89
CA LYS A 149 -9.15 -8.66 7.26
C LYS A 149 -10.23 -8.26 6.26
N ASP A 150 -10.30 -6.98 5.91
CA ASP A 150 -11.36 -6.45 5.04
C ASP A 150 -11.21 -7.00 3.62
N LEU A 151 -9.97 -7.07 3.12
CA LEU A 151 -9.63 -7.69 1.84
C LEU A 151 -9.98 -9.18 1.83
N TYR A 152 -9.66 -9.91 2.91
CA TYR A 152 -9.98 -11.33 3.04
C TYR A 152 -11.49 -11.59 3.02
N LEU A 153 -12.28 -10.78 3.74
CA LEU A 153 -13.74 -10.89 3.74
C LEU A 153 -14.35 -10.62 2.37
N LEU A 154 -13.84 -9.60 1.67
CA LEU A 154 -14.26 -9.29 0.30
C LEU A 154 -13.99 -10.48 -0.64
N ILE A 155 -12.79 -11.04 -0.61
CA ILE A 155 -12.43 -12.18 -1.46
C ILE A 155 -13.27 -13.43 -1.14
N GLU A 156 -13.56 -13.71 0.14
CA GLU A 156 -14.46 -14.83 0.49
C GLU A 156 -15.88 -14.61 -0.03
N ASN A 157 -16.37 -13.36 -0.08
CA ASN A 157 -17.68 -13.04 -0.66
C ASN A 157 -17.69 -13.24 -2.18
N ILE A 158 -16.67 -12.71 -2.89
CA ILE A 158 -16.51 -12.83 -4.35
C ILE A 158 -16.40 -14.29 -4.78
N LEU A 159 -15.76 -15.13 -3.98
CA LEU A 159 -15.59 -16.56 -4.30
C LEU A 159 -16.74 -17.44 -3.77
N ALA A 160 -17.74 -16.87 -3.11
CA ALA A 160 -18.78 -17.64 -2.42
C ALA A 160 -19.72 -18.38 -3.37
N ASP A 161 -20.06 -17.77 -4.51
CA ASP A 161 -20.92 -18.37 -5.53
C ASP A 161 -20.15 -19.20 -6.57
N GLY A 162 -18.81 -19.13 -6.52
CA GLY A 162 -17.89 -19.84 -7.39
C GLY A 162 -17.70 -19.20 -8.78
N VAL A 163 -18.24 -18.01 -9.03
CA VAL A 163 -18.15 -17.31 -10.32
C VAL A 163 -17.73 -15.86 -10.08
N VAL A 164 -16.50 -15.51 -10.44
CA VAL A 164 -16.04 -14.12 -10.33
C VAL A 164 -16.58 -13.29 -11.49
N THR A 165 -17.54 -12.42 -11.20
CA THR A 165 -18.15 -11.49 -12.17
C THR A 165 -17.25 -10.27 -12.44
N PRO A 166 -17.43 -9.55 -13.58
CA PRO A 166 -16.69 -8.33 -13.85
C PRO A 166 -16.85 -7.25 -12.77
N ASP A 167 -18.06 -7.10 -12.22
CA ASP A 167 -18.36 -6.11 -11.17
C ASP A 167 -17.61 -6.45 -9.87
N GLU A 168 -17.51 -7.73 -9.50
CA GLU A 168 -16.75 -8.18 -8.33
C GLU A 168 -15.24 -8.02 -8.51
N ARG A 169 -14.73 -8.20 -9.73
CA ARG A 169 -13.31 -7.91 -10.04
C ARG A 169 -13.00 -6.44 -9.86
N GLU A 170 -13.90 -5.58 -10.34
CA GLU A 170 -13.74 -4.13 -10.17
C GLU A 170 -13.80 -3.74 -8.69
N GLU A 171 -14.73 -4.29 -7.92
CA GLU A 171 -14.83 -4.05 -6.48
C GLU A 171 -13.53 -4.46 -5.75
N LEU A 172 -12.95 -5.61 -6.10
CA LEU A 172 -11.67 -6.05 -5.54
C LEU A 172 -10.51 -5.16 -5.97
N ASN A 173 -10.49 -4.75 -7.24
CA ASN A 173 -9.46 -3.85 -7.78
C ASN A 173 -9.48 -2.51 -7.03
N GLU A 174 -10.66 -1.89 -6.88
CA GLU A 174 -10.84 -0.67 -6.10
C GLU A 174 -10.39 -0.83 -4.65
N ALA A 175 -10.70 -1.97 -4.01
CA ALA A 175 -10.26 -2.26 -2.64
C ALA A 175 -8.73 -2.39 -2.54
N MET A 176 -8.08 -3.04 -3.52
CA MET A 176 -6.63 -3.19 -3.57
C MET A 176 -5.92 -1.86 -3.86
N ILE A 177 -6.46 -1.03 -4.75
CA ILE A 177 -5.99 0.35 -4.99
C ILE A 177 -6.13 1.17 -3.70
N ALA A 178 -7.28 1.08 -3.02
CA ALA A 178 -7.52 1.81 -1.77
C ALA A 178 -6.58 1.37 -0.64
N PHE A 179 -6.15 0.11 -0.62
CA PHE A 179 -5.21 -0.46 0.34
C PHE A 179 -3.74 -0.12 0.02
N THR A 180 -3.33 -0.21 -1.25
CA THR A 180 -1.94 0.00 -1.67
C THR A 180 -1.62 1.48 -1.91
N GLY A 181 -2.63 2.30 -2.21
CA GLY A 181 -2.43 3.66 -2.71
C GLY A 181 -1.81 3.71 -4.11
N CYS A 182 -1.71 2.56 -4.80
CA CYS A 182 -1.21 2.44 -6.16
C CYS A 182 -2.38 2.67 -7.12
N ASP A 183 -2.43 3.82 -7.78
CA ASP A 183 -3.43 4.14 -8.79
C ASP A 183 -2.72 4.34 -10.13
N LEU A 184 -2.58 3.22 -10.84
CA LEU A 184 -1.95 3.19 -12.16
C LEU A 184 -2.73 3.97 -13.22
N ALA A 185 -4.04 4.17 -13.05
CA ALA A 185 -4.82 5.00 -13.95
C ALA A 185 -4.43 6.49 -13.86
N THR A 186 -3.89 6.92 -12.71
CA THR A 186 -3.29 8.25 -12.53
C THR A 186 -1.79 8.32 -12.85
N GLY A 187 -1.18 7.19 -13.22
CA GLY A 187 0.27 7.08 -13.47
C GLY A 187 1.12 7.13 -12.20
N SER A 188 0.54 6.91 -11.02
CA SER A 188 1.25 6.91 -9.74
C SER A 188 1.48 5.47 -9.25
N VAL A 189 2.74 5.06 -9.26
CA VAL A 189 3.18 3.72 -8.80
C VAL A 189 3.37 3.70 -7.27
N ASP A 190 3.71 4.86 -6.68
CA ASP A 190 3.66 5.10 -5.23
C ASP A 190 3.47 6.61 -4.95
N GLY A 191 2.47 7.01 -4.14
CA GLY A 191 2.30 8.44 -3.81
C GLY A 191 1.03 8.90 -3.10
N LEU A 192 -0.01 8.07 -3.04
CA LEU A 192 -1.28 8.41 -2.40
C LEU A 192 -1.45 7.68 -1.07
N SER A 193 -2.10 8.34 -0.11
CA SER A 193 -2.52 7.70 1.14
C SER A 193 -3.65 6.71 0.89
N ILE A 194 -3.77 5.69 1.76
CA ILE A 194 -4.92 4.76 1.70
C ILE A 194 -6.27 5.49 1.67
N ARG A 195 -7.18 4.99 0.84
CA ARG A 195 -8.59 5.42 0.80
C ARG A 195 -9.50 4.56 1.67
N SER A 196 -9.01 3.43 2.17
CA SER A 196 -9.66 2.61 3.17
C SER A 196 -8.80 2.56 4.44
N PRO A 197 -9.34 2.80 5.66
CA PRO A 197 -10.75 2.69 6.03
C PRO A 197 -11.41 4.05 6.30
N LEU A 198 -11.43 4.92 5.29
CA LEU A 198 -12.06 6.23 5.41
C LEU A 198 -13.59 6.08 5.51
N GLU A 199 -14.19 6.93 6.33
CA GLU A 199 -15.64 7.06 6.48
C GLU A 199 -16.11 8.32 5.76
N HIS A 200 -17.24 8.20 5.06
CA HIS A 200 -18.03 9.36 4.67
C HIS A 200 -18.95 9.74 5.82
N VAL A 201 -18.95 11.03 6.18
CA VAL A 201 -19.74 11.58 7.27
C VAL A 201 -20.64 12.66 6.72
N ASP A 202 -21.95 12.44 6.72
CA ASP A 202 -22.94 13.36 6.13
C ASP A 202 -22.87 14.80 6.69
N GLU A 203 -22.47 14.95 7.96
CA GLU A 203 -22.24 16.25 8.59
C GLU A 203 -20.99 16.22 9.48
N LEU A 204 -19.97 17.00 9.12
CA LEU A 204 -18.76 17.16 9.93
C LEU A 204 -18.97 18.21 11.02
N LYS A 205 -19.07 17.76 12.28
CA LYS A 205 -19.13 18.68 13.44
C LYS A 205 -17.72 19.11 13.82
N ILE A 206 -17.31 20.31 13.39
CA ILE A 206 -15.98 20.83 13.72
C ILE A 206 -15.96 21.45 15.11
N LYS A 207 -16.95 22.29 15.45
CA LYS A 207 -16.97 23.03 16.70
C LYS A 207 -17.12 22.10 17.91
N GLY A 208 -16.13 22.16 18.81
CA GLY A 208 -16.11 21.38 20.05
C GLY A 208 -15.65 19.93 19.91
N SER A 209 -15.34 19.47 18.69
CA SER A 209 -14.81 18.14 18.44
C SER A 209 -13.28 18.10 18.44
N VAL A 210 -12.73 16.94 18.74
CA VAL A 210 -11.30 16.69 18.83
C VAL A 210 -10.80 16.02 17.56
N PHE A 211 -9.80 16.63 16.93
CA PHE A 211 -9.21 16.23 15.67
C PHE A 211 -7.74 15.83 15.82
N CYS A 212 -7.31 14.87 15.02
CA CYS A 212 -5.90 14.53 14.85
C CYS A 212 -5.59 14.49 13.36
N LEU A 213 -4.44 15.06 12.97
CA LEU A 213 -3.98 15.11 11.59
C LEU A 213 -2.85 14.09 11.39
N THR A 214 -2.88 13.33 10.30
CA THR A 214 -1.80 12.43 9.89
C THR A 214 -1.55 12.50 8.39
N GLY A 215 -0.29 12.39 7.98
CA GLY A 215 0.12 12.43 6.57
C GLY A 215 0.48 13.79 6.03
N LYS A 216 0.61 13.86 4.71
CA LYS A 216 0.88 15.08 3.95
C LYS A 216 -0.43 15.55 3.30
N PHE A 217 -0.69 16.84 3.44
CA PHE A 217 -1.93 17.46 2.98
C PHE A 217 -1.66 18.22 1.68
N LEU A 218 -2.60 18.15 0.74
CA LEU A 218 -2.58 18.93 -0.51
C LEU A 218 -2.89 20.41 -0.26
N CYS A 219 -3.79 20.71 0.68
CA CYS A 219 -4.25 22.07 0.97
C CYS A 219 -3.23 22.93 1.71
N GLY A 220 -2.13 22.35 2.21
CA GLY A 220 -1.06 23.11 2.84
C GLY A 220 -0.25 22.31 3.87
N SER A 221 0.51 23.00 4.70
CA SER A 221 1.19 22.35 5.81
C SER A 221 0.19 21.84 6.84
N ARG A 222 0.55 20.78 7.56
CA ARG A 222 -0.23 20.27 8.69
C ARG A 222 -0.51 21.34 9.75
N SER A 223 0.39 22.29 9.94
CA SER A 223 0.17 23.44 10.84
C SER A 223 -0.90 24.41 10.32
N SER A 224 -0.99 24.62 9.00
CA SER A 224 -2.06 25.42 8.40
C SER A 224 -3.42 24.73 8.57
N CYS A 225 -3.47 23.43 8.27
CA CYS A 225 -4.70 22.63 8.42
C CYS A 225 -5.18 22.64 9.88
N ALA A 226 -4.25 22.53 10.84
CA ALA A 226 -4.58 22.60 12.26
C ALA A 226 -5.17 23.98 12.63
N ALA A 227 -4.57 25.06 12.16
CA ALA A 227 -5.06 26.42 12.41
C ALA A 227 -6.46 26.65 11.83
N GLU A 228 -6.78 26.08 10.66
CA GLU A 228 -8.13 26.14 10.07
C GLU A 228 -9.18 25.43 10.94
N ILE A 229 -8.86 24.24 11.45
CA ILE A 229 -9.75 23.48 12.33
C ILE A 229 -9.96 24.22 13.66
N GLU A 230 -8.89 24.76 14.23
CA GLU A 230 -8.94 25.56 15.47
C GLU A 230 -9.75 26.86 15.28
N ALA A 231 -9.60 27.54 14.14
CA ALA A 231 -10.37 28.73 13.79
C ALA A 231 -11.87 28.44 13.67
N ALA A 232 -12.24 27.26 13.18
CA ALA A 232 -13.61 26.76 13.13
C ALA A 232 -14.14 26.24 14.50
N GLY A 233 -13.32 26.33 15.55
CA GLY A 233 -13.68 25.97 16.93
C GLY A 233 -13.49 24.50 17.29
N GLY A 234 -12.75 23.73 16.49
CA GLY A 234 -12.29 22.39 16.82
C GLY A 234 -11.03 22.40 17.70
N ILE A 235 -10.69 21.25 18.26
CA ILE A 235 -9.50 21.06 19.11
C ILE A 235 -8.55 20.09 18.39
N VAL A 236 -7.33 20.52 18.07
CA VAL A 236 -6.35 19.66 17.40
C VAL A 236 -5.40 19.05 18.43
N ILE A 237 -5.19 17.73 18.34
CA ILE A 237 -4.24 16.98 19.17
C ILE A 237 -3.23 16.21 18.32
N ASP A 238 -2.05 15.99 18.88
CA ASP A 238 -0.93 15.38 18.17
C ASP A 238 -0.92 13.84 18.18
N ASP A 239 -1.70 13.18 19.04
CA ASP A 239 -1.74 11.72 19.17
C ASP A 239 -3.19 11.20 19.19
N ILE A 240 -3.35 9.92 18.87
CA ILE A 240 -4.64 9.23 18.97
C ILE A 240 -4.95 8.98 20.44
N THR A 241 -6.08 9.53 20.90
CA THR A 241 -6.59 9.34 22.26
C THR A 241 -8.02 8.81 22.21
N GLN A 242 -8.52 8.24 23.31
CA GLN A 242 -9.89 7.73 23.37
C GLN A 242 -10.96 8.82 23.28
N LYS A 243 -10.57 10.10 23.45
CA LYS A 243 -11.44 11.28 23.31
C LYS A 243 -11.46 11.85 21.89
N LEU A 244 -10.71 11.23 20.97
CA LEU A 244 -10.61 11.69 19.60
C LEU A 244 -11.94 11.41 18.88
N ASP A 245 -12.49 12.45 18.25
CA ASP A 245 -13.70 12.33 17.45
C ASP A 245 -13.37 12.03 15.99
N TYR A 246 -12.33 12.69 15.45
CA TYR A 246 -11.94 12.57 14.03
C TYR A 246 -10.43 12.43 13.83
N LEU A 247 -10.01 11.44 13.05
CA LEU A 247 -8.67 11.38 12.45
C LEU A 247 -8.77 11.80 10.98
N ILE A 248 -8.08 12.87 10.60
CA ILE A 248 -8.00 13.32 9.20
C ILE A 248 -6.69 12.82 8.58
N ILE A 249 -6.83 12.09 7.48
CA ILE A 249 -5.72 11.57 6.68
C ILE A 249 -5.49 12.51 5.50
N GLY A 250 -4.29 13.08 5.42
CA GLY A 250 -3.83 13.86 4.27
C GLY A 250 -3.75 13.02 3.00
N THR A 251 -4.07 13.61 1.85
CA THR A 251 -4.20 12.90 0.57
C THR A 251 -2.89 12.27 0.09
N LEU A 252 -1.76 12.90 0.41
CA LEU A 252 -0.43 12.44 -0.01
C LEU A 252 0.16 11.49 1.03
N SER A 253 0.68 10.35 0.55
CA SER A 253 1.44 9.46 1.42
C SER A 253 2.83 10.05 1.73
N SER A 254 3.40 9.64 2.86
CA SER A 254 4.76 10.01 3.22
C SER A 254 5.69 8.84 3.00
N ARG A 255 6.76 9.03 2.22
CA ARG A 255 7.80 8.01 1.97
C ARG A 255 8.34 7.35 3.25
N ASP A 256 8.46 8.13 4.33
CA ASP A 256 8.93 7.69 5.66
C ASP A 256 7.87 7.01 6.54
N TRP A 257 6.65 6.80 6.02
CA TRP A 257 5.65 6.03 6.75
C TRP A 257 6.08 4.59 6.96
N ARG A 258 5.52 4.00 8.03
CA ARG A 258 5.77 2.61 8.40
C ARG A 258 5.40 1.68 7.27
N TYR A 259 4.23 1.87 6.68
CA TYR A 259 3.78 1.25 5.44
C TYR A 259 3.70 2.33 4.36
N GLN A 260 3.88 2.02 3.06
CA GLN A 260 3.95 3.10 2.06
C GLN A 260 2.61 3.85 1.97
N SER A 261 1.51 3.16 2.27
CA SER A 261 0.16 3.71 2.21
C SER A 261 -0.43 4.23 3.53
N TYR A 262 0.12 3.87 4.72
CA TYR A 262 -0.36 4.37 6.03
C TYR A 262 0.64 4.32 7.21
N GLY A 263 0.33 5.05 8.30
CA GLY A 263 1.17 5.19 9.50
C GLY A 263 0.53 4.71 10.82
N ARG A 264 1.32 4.67 11.91
CA ARG A 264 0.91 4.15 13.24
C ARG A 264 -0.36 4.79 13.83
N LYS A 265 -0.61 6.06 13.52
CA LYS A 265 -1.83 6.77 13.96
C LYS A 265 -3.09 6.15 13.35
N ILE A 266 -3.00 5.66 12.11
CA ILE A 266 -4.12 5.02 11.43
C ILE A 266 -4.38 3.64 12.05
N GLU A 267 -3.34 2.84 12.29
CA GLU A 267 -3.47 1.55 13.00
C GLU A 267 -4.14 1.71 14.37
N LYS A 268 -3.66 2.67 15.18
CA LYS A 268 -4.21 2.94 16.52
C LYS A 268 -5.64 3.47 16.48
N ALA A 269 -5.99 4.25 15.46
CA ALA A 269 -7.36 4.73 15.26
C ALA A 269 -8.32 3.58 14.93
N ILE A 270 -7.91 2.67 14.04
CA ILE A 270 -8.68 1.47 13.69
C ILE A 270 -8.87 0.58 14.91
N GLU A 271 -7.82 0.35 15.70
CA GLU A 271 -7.89 -0.45 16.93
C GLU A 271 -8.89 0.14 17.94
N TYR A 272 -8.92 1.46 18.11
CA TYR A 272 -9.90 2.11 19.00
C TYR A 272 -11.32 2.00 18.46
N ARG A 273 -11.50 2.09 17.14
CA ARG A 273 -12.80 1.89 16.52
C ARG A 273 -13.30 0.45 16.71
N GLU A 274 -12.44 -0.56 16.53
CA GLU A 274 -12.80 -1.96 16.79
C GLU A 274 -13.14 -2.24 18.26
N LYS A 275 -12.59 -1.43 19.19
CA LYS A 275 -12.95 -1.44 20.62
C LYS A 275 -14.25 -0.71 20.95
N GLY A 276 -14.98 -0.20 19.95
CA GLY A 276 -16.27 0.46 20.09
C GLY A 276 -16.21 1.96 20.39
N HIS A 277 -15.05 2.60 20.23
CA HIS A 277 -14.96 4.06 20.32
C HIS A 277 -15.55 4.71 19.07
N SER A 278 -16.23 5.86 19.23
CA SER A 278 -16.90 6.62 18.15
C SER A 278 -15.95 7.43 17.26
N LEU A 279 -14.69 7.00 17.16
CA LEU A 279 -13.66 7.66 16.36
C LEU A 279 -13.93 7.45 14.88
N LYS A 280 -14.04 8.54 14.13
CA LYS A 280 -14.20 8.54 12.68
C LYS A 280 -12.88 8.83 11.98
N ILE A 281 -12.58 8.11 10.90
CA ILE A 281 -11.37 8.34 10.10
C ILE A 281 -11.84 8.94 8.76
N ILE A 282 -11.41 10.15 8.41
CA ILE A 282 -11.87 10.85 7.20
C ILE A 282 -10.70 11.33 6.33
N SER A 283 -10.89 11.47 5.02
CA SER A 283 -9.88 12.07 4.14
C SER A 283 -9.84 13.58 4.28
N GLU A 284 -8.71 14.15 3.89
CA GLU A 284 -8.59 15.56 3.59
C GLU A 284 -9.66 16.05 2.61
N GLU A 285 -9.92 15.33 1.52
CA GLU A 285 -10.95 15.70 0.54
C GLU A 285 -12.34 15.81 1.19
N HIS A 286 -12.71 14.81 1.98
CA HIS A 286 -13.98 14.79 2.69
C HIS A 286 -14.08 15.93 3.72
N TRP A 287 -13.00 16.22 4.44
CA TRP A 287 -12.94 17.37 5.33
C TRP A 287 -13.14 18.69 4.56
N ARG A 288 -12.48 18.86 3.41
CA ARG A 288 -12.58 20.08 2.58
C ARG A 288 -13.98 20.30 2.00
N GLN A 289 -14.69 19.23 1.62
CA GLN A 289 -16.07 19.32 1.14
C GLN A 289 -17.05 19.81 2.23
N HIS A 290 -16.76 19.56 3.51
CA HIS A 290 -17.64 19.87 4.64
C HIS A 290 -17.13 21.02 5.53
N SER A 291 -16.02 21.67 5.17
CA SER A 291 -15.44 22.81 5.90
C SER A 291 -15.56 24.14 5.16
N ALA A 292 -16.16 24.14 3.95
CA ALA A 292 -16.41 25.33 3.13
C ALA A 292 -17.67 26.10 3.55
#